data_AF-A0A3C1G673-F1
#
_entry.id   AF-A0A3C1G673-F1
#
_cell.length_a   1.000
_cell.length_b   1.000
_cell.length_c   1.000
_cell.angle_alpha   90.00
_cell.angle_beta   90.00
_cell.angle_gamma   90.00
#
_symmetry.space_group_name_H-M   'P 1'
#
loop_
_entity.id
_entity.type
_entity.pdbx_description
1 polymer ?
#
loop_
_entity_poly.entity_id
_entity_poly.type
_entity_poly.pdbx_seq_one_letter_code
_entity_poly.pdbx_strand_id
1 'polypeptide(L)'
;ERCGWQTDARTRPMMLGELEEAVRVGAVRVHCRDAVSEMGTFVRDERGRPGPNEGTYGDHVMALAVMWQMRKWATFSVGVGVGAAARSPAVWAGR
;
A
#
# COMPACT_ATOMS: atom_id res chain seq x y z
N GLU A 1 23.95 -0.55 5.04
CA GLU A 1 22.93 0.28 4.34
C GLU A 1 21.59 0.14 5.05
N ARG A 2 20.74 1.17 5.05
CA ARG A 2 19.40 1.07 5.66
C ARG A 2 18.41 0.65 4.58
N CYS A 3 17.88 -0.56 4.69
CA CYS A 3 16.88 -1.08 3.77
C CYS A 3 15.48 -0.52 4.11
N GLY A 4 14.67 -0.24 3.10
CA GLY A 4 13.27 0.18 3.25
C GLY A 4 13.01 1.67 3.00
N TRP A 5 11.80 2.11 3.34
CA TRP A 5 11.37 3.51 3.19
C TRP A 5 11.93 4.39 4.31
N GLN A 6 12.68 5.44 3.95
CA GLN A 6 13.16 6.41 4.92
C GLN A 6 12.04 7.37 5.31
N THR A 7 11.55 7.24 6.55
CA THR A 7 10.52 8.13 7.11
C THR A 7 11.20 9.25 7.90
N ASP A 8 11.24 10.45 7.32
CA ASP A 8 11.72 11.67 7.95
C ASP A 8 10.58 12.70 8.07
N ALA A 9 10.87 13.87 8.64
CA ALA A 9 9.88 14.93 8.83
C ALA A 9 9.26 15.45 7.52
N ARG A 10 9.91 15.23 6.37
CA ARG A 10 9.48 15.66 5.04
C ARG A 10 8.80 14.54 4.26
N THR A 11 9.32 13.30 4.31
CA THR A 11 8.78 12.15 3.58
C THR A 11 7.52 11.60 4.23
N ARG A 12 7.36 11.75 5.56
CA ARG A 12 6.13 11.35 6.27
C ARG A 12 4.87 12.06 5.76
N PRO A 13 4.77 13.41 5.75
CA PRO A 13 3.58 14.07 5.24
C PRO A 13 3.38 13.83 3.73
N MET A 14 4.46 13.68 2.96
CA MET A 14 4.38 13.36 1.53
C MET A 14 3.76 11.99 1.27
N MET A 15 4.24 10.93 1.92
CA MET A 15 3.70 9.58 1.69
C MET A 15 2.24 9.45 2.15
N LEU A 16 1.86 10.18 3.21
CA LEU A 16 0.49 10.22 3.71
C LEU A 16 -0.44 11.00 2.77
N GLY A 17 0.02 12.10 2.19
CA GLY A 17 -0.75 12.85 1.17
C GLY A 17 -0.99 12.03 -0.10
N GLU A 18 0.01 11.27 -0.56
CA GLU A 18 -0.18 10.37 -1.69
C GLU A 18 -1.13 9.20 -1.39
N LEU A 19 -1.12 8.69 -0.15
CA LEU A 19 -2.08 7.68 0.29
C LEU A 19 -3.49 8.26 0.35
N GLU A 20 -3.65 9.47 0.89
CA GLU A 20 -4.92 10.19 0.98
C GLU A 20 -5.55 10.36 -0.42
N GLU A 21 -4.75 10.78 -1.40
CA GLU A 21 -5.18 10.90 -2.79
C GLU A 21 -5.57 9.53 -3.37
N ALA A 22 -4.75 8.49 -3.15
CA ALA A 22 -5.01 7.15 -3.65
C ALA A 22 -6.32 6.55 -3.13
N VAL A 23 -6.63 6.77 -1.85
CA VAL A 23 -7.90 6.36 -1.24
C VAL A 23 -9.05 7.14 -1.86
N ARG A 24 -8.90 8.46 -2.02
CA ARG A 24 -9.93 9.35 -2.58
C ARG A 24 -10.33 8.97 -4.01
N VAL A 25 -9.35 8.64 -4.85
CA VAL A 25 -9.59 8.25 -6.25
C VAL A 25 -9.89 6.76 -6.42
N GLY A 26 -9.88 5.98 -5.32
CA GLY A 26 -10.12 4.54 -5.35
C GLY A 26 -9.00 3.71 -5.97
N ALA A 27 -7.78 4.25 -6.08
CA ALA A 27 -6.61 3.55 -6.59
C ALA A 27 -6.07 2.49 -5.61
N VAL A 28 -6.40 2.63 -4.32
CA VAL A 28 -6.14 1.61 -3.29
C VAL A 28 -7.47 1.15 -2.67
N ARG A 29 -7.63 -0.16 -2.51
CA ARG A 29 -8.77 -0.77 -1.79
C ARG A 29 -8.28 -1.35 -0.47
N VAL A 30 -8.90 -0.93 0.62
CA VAL A 30 -8.54 -1.34 1.98
C VAL A 30 -9.66 -2.24 2.51
N HIS A 31 -9.34 -3.50 2.76
CA HIS A 31 -10.32 -4.50 3.22
C HIS A 31 -10.31 -4.72 4.74
N CYS A 32 -9.27 -4.27 5.43
CA CYS A 32 -9.17 -4.38 6.88
C CYS A 32 -10.04 -3.31 7.55
N ARG A 33 -11.01 -3.74 8.36
CA ARG A 33 -11.91 -2.84 9.09
C ARG A 33 -11.15 -1.91 10.03
N ASP A 34 -10.17 -2.44 10.74
CA ASP A 34 -9.42 -1.66 11.74
C ASP A 34 -8.57 -0.59 11.05
N ALA A 35 -7.96 -0.91 9.90
CA ALA A 35 -7.26 0.07 9.08
C ALA A 35 -8.17 1.20 8.58
N VAL A 36 -9.42 0.89 8.18
CA VAL A 36 -10.40 1.91 7.78
C VAL A 36 -10.81 2.78 8.98
N SER A 37 -10.99 2.17 10.16
CA SER A 37 -11.29 2.90 11.39
C SER A 37 -10.18 3.89 11.75
N GLU A 38 -8.92 3.47 11.66
CA GLU A 38 -7.77 4.34 11.93
C GLU A 38 -7.65 5.49 10.93
N MET A 39 -7.97 5.27 9.65
CA MET A 39 -7.99 6.35 8.67
C MET A 39 -8.97 7.47 9.06
N GLY A 40 -10.10 7.12 9.70
CA GLY A 40 -11.08 8.09 10.17
C GLY A 40 -10.61 8.92 11.37
N THR A 41 -9.65 8.43 12.15
CA THR A 41 -9.10 9.12 13.32
C THR A 41 -7.74 9.78 13.05
N PHE A 42 -7.20 9.62 11.84
CA PHE A 42 -5.92 10.18 11.43
C PHE A 42 -6.10 11.60 10.90
N VAL A 43 -5.84 12.60 11.76
CA VAL A 43 -6.10 14.02 11.48
C VAL A 43 -4.80 14.84 11.45
N ARG A 44 -4.90 16.11 11.07
CA ARG A 44 -3.79 17.06 11.16
C ARG A 44 -3.91 17.82 12.50
N ASP A 45 -2.82 17.93 13.25
CA ASP A 45 -2.75 18.74 14.46
C ASP A 45 -2.83 20.25 14.14
N GLU A 46 -2.87 21.10 15.17
CA GLU A 46 -2.88 22.56 15.03
C GLU A 46 -1.66 23.12 14.26
N ARG A 47 -0.57 22.34 14.18
CA ARG A 47 0.65 22.66 13.45
C ARG A 47 0.67 22.04 12.05
N GLY A 48 -0.44 21.46 11.61
CA GLY A 48 -0.60 20.81 10.31
C GLY A 48 0.08 19.45 10.19
N ARG A 49 0.61 18.88 11.27
CA ARG A 49 1.30 17.59 11.25
C ARG A 49 0.28 16.46 11.29
N PRO A 50 0.35 15.50 10.35
CA PRO A 50 -0.60 14.40 10.30
C PRO A 50 -0.24 13.31 11.33
N GLY A 51 -1.23 12.91 12.13
CA GLY A 51 -1.10 11.88 13.15
C GLY A 51 -2.45 11.34 13.64
N PRO A 52 -2.44 10.22 14.38
CA PRO A 52 -3.65 9.71 15.00
C PRO A 52 -4.13 10.66 16.10
N ASN A 53 -5.44 10.75 16.29
CA ASN A 53 -6.04 11.39 17.46
C ASN A 53 -5.52 10.78 18.77
N GLU A 54 -5.54 11.57 19.83
CA GLU A 54 -5.11 11.13 21.16
C GLU A 54 -5.89 9.88 21.60
N GLY A 55 -5.16 8.84 22.03
CA GLY A 55 -5.73 7.55 22.41
C GLY A 55 -6.08 6.60 21.25
N THR A 56 -5.75 6.95 20.00
CA THR A 56 -5.96 6.08 18.83
C THR A 56 -4.67 5.57 18.22
N TYR A 57 -4.76 4.47 17.48
CA TYR A 57 -3.65 3.87 16.75
C TYR A 57 -3.56 4.47 15.33
N GLY A 58 -2.39 4.36 14.72
CA GLY A 58 -2.16 4.84 13.35
C GLY A 58 -1.09 4.02 12.62
N ASP A 59 -0.77 2.85 13.14
CA ASP A 59 0.20 1.92 12.59
C ASP A 59 -0.29 1.31 11.28
N HIS A 60 -1.58 1.01 11.14
CA HIS A 60 -2.12 0.54 9.86
C HIS A 60 -2.02 1.63 8.78
N VAL A 61 -2.33 2.89 9.13
CA VAL A 61 -2.20 4.03 8.20
C VAL A 61 -0.74 4.20 7.76
N MET A 62 0.21 4.11 8.69
CA MET A 62 1.62 4.19 8.38
C MET A 62 2.11 3.02 7.51
N ALA A 63 1.69 1.79 7.81
CA ALA A 63 2.01 0.61 7.02
C ALA A 63 1.46 0.72 5.59
N LEU A 64 0.22 1.18 5.44
CA LEU A 64 -0.40 1.42 4.12
C LEU A 64 0.30 2.53 3.34
N ALA A 65 0.76 3.59 4.01
CA ALA A 65 1.50 4.66 3.36
C ALA A 65 2.84 4.17 2.82
N VAL A 66 3.58 3.36 3.59
CA VAL A 66 4.83 2.74 3.14
C VAL A 66 4.56 1.76 1.98
N MET A 67 3.55 0.90 2.09
CA MET A 67 3.15 0.00 1.00
C MET A 67 2.85 0.77 -0.28
N TRP A 68 2.11 1.88 -0.16
CA TRP A 68 1.78 2.74 -1.29
C TRP A 68 3.05 3.29 -1.94
N GLN A 69 4.04 3.73 -1.16
CA GLN A 69 5.32 4.15 -1.74
C GLN A 69 6.01 2.98 -2.45
N MET A 70 6.11 1.81 -1.81
CA MET A 70 6.82 0.64 -2.36
C MET A 70 6.34 0.22 -3.75
N ARG A 71 5.08 0.49 -4.11
CA ARG A 71 4.53 0.26 -5.46
C ARG A 71 5.39 0.89 -6.58
N LYS A 72 6.06 2.01 -6.32
CA LYS A 72 6.88 2.74 -7.31
C LYS A 72 8.13 1.96 -7.72
N TRP A 73 8.59 1.05 -6.86
CA TRP A 73 9.72 0.16 -7.13
C TRP A 73 9.28 -1.24 -7.57
N ALA A 74 7.97 -1.51 -7.62
CA ALA A 74 7.46 -2.79 -8.10
C ALA A 74 7.70 -2.89 -9.61
N THR A 75 8.58 -3.81 -10.00
CA THR A 75 8.79 -4.15 -11.41
C THR A 75 7.80 -5.26 -11.77
N PHE A 76 6.88 -4.96 -12.68
CA PHE A 76 6.01 -5.99 -13.25
C PHE A 76 6.60 -6.46 -14.57
N SER A 77 6.87 -7.77 -14.68
CA SER A 77 7.15 -8.37 -15.96
C SER A 77 5.84 -8.46 -16.72
N VAL A 78 5.65 -7.60 -17.72
CA VAL A 78 4.54 -7.79 -18.67
C VAL A 78 4.93 -8.99 -19.51
N GLY A 79 4.33 -10.15 -19.22
CA GLY A 79 4.41 -11.30 -20.11
C GLY A 79 3.83 -10.90 -21.46
N VAL A 80 4.68 -10.62 -22.44
CA VAL A 80 4.26 -10.61 -23.84
C VAL A 80 3.88 -12.05 -24.14
N GLY A 81 2.58 -12.33 -24.16
CA GLY A 81 2.06 -13.64 -24.55
C GLY A 81 2.40 -13.91 -26.00
N VAL A 82 3.60 -14.42 -26.26
CA VAL A 82 3.96 -14.99 -27.56
C VAL A 82 3.36 -16.40 -27.58
N GLY A 83 2.18 -16.51 -28.19
CA GLY A 83 1.62 -17.76 -28.69
C GLY A 83 1.18 -18.76 -27.62
N ALA A 84 -0.08 -19.14 -27.66
CA ALA A 84 -0.55 -20.35 -27.01
C ALA A 84 0.21 -21.57 -27.58
N ALA A 85 1.29 -21.99 -26.94
CA ALA A 85 1.82 -23.33 -27.13
C ALA A 85 0.78 -24.29 -26.55
N ALA A 86 0.24 -25.14 -27.42
CA ALA A 86 -0.75 -26.15 -27.08
C ALA A 86 -0.36 -26.88 -25.79
N ARG A 87 -1.25 -26.83 -24.79
CA ARG A 87 -1.16 -27.73 -23.64
C ARG A 87 -1.36 -29.14 -24.15
N SER A 88 -0.29 -29.92 -24.27
CA SER A 88 -0.40 -31.38 -24.34
C SER A 88 -1.20 -31.87 -23.12
N PRO A 89 -2.19 -32.76 -23.29
CA PRO A 89 -2.90 -33.30 -22.15
C PRO A 89 -1.96 -34.26 -21.43
N ALA A 90 -1.28 -33.78 -20.40
CA ALA A 90 -0.59 -34.64 -19.45
C ALA A 90 -1.66 -35.42 -18.69
N VAL A 91 -1.81 -36.68 -19.09
CA VAL A 91 -2.58 -37.71 -18.39
C VAL A 91 -2.10 -37.77 -16.94
N TRP A 92 -3.00 -37.49 -16.00
CA TRP A 92 -2.82 -37.83 -14.59
C TRP A 92 -2.80 -39.36 -14.49
N ALA A 93 -1.62 -39.96 -14.38
CA ALA A 93 -1.46 -41.34 -13.98
C ALA A 93 -1.30 -41.37 -12.45
N GLY A 94 -2.36 -41.78 -11.76
CA GLY A 94 -2.35 -41.94 -10.31
C GLY A 94 -1.36 -43.01 -9.84
N ARG A 95 -0.79 -42.76 -8.67
CA ARG A 95 -0.29 -43.79 -7.75
C ARG A 95 -0.51 -43.31 -6.33
#